data_AF-W5SRY8-F1
#
_entry.id   AF-W5SRY8-F1
#
_cell.length_a   1.000
_cell.length_b   1.000
_cell.length_c   1.000
_cell.angle_alpha   90.00
_cell.angle_beta   90.00
_cell.angle_gamma   90.00
#
_symmetry.space_group_name_H-M   'P 1'
#
loop_
_entity.id
_entity.type
_entity.pdbx_description
1 polymer ?
#
loop_
_entity_poly.entity_id
_entity_poly.type
_entity_poly.pdbx_seq_one_letter_code
_entity_poly.pdbx_strand_id
1 'polypeptide(L)'
;MIYEAAKDADTEPKGNANKAIADSKEFGKLFGDTGNVDAKSLSGARKAVIAASGADILAAIEAAKDTSKQAGNISAAKNAYDIAVATKDDTNAHDDIKTNASAIAAGLALRAMAKDGKLATVATHAPGQAVNAVLIGVVGKTVNEIVSIVRRTVDKCLKDVDDCIKEDSSSVVKPTN
;
A
#
# COMPACT_ATOMS: atom_id res chain seq x y z
N MET A 1 7.24 -11.01 -2.14
CA MET A 1 8.55 -11.18 -2.81
C MET A 1 9.44 -9.97 -2.55
N ILE A 2 9.16 -8.77 -3.07
CA ILE A 2 10.04 -7.59 -2.84
C ILE A 2 10.18 -7.23 -1.36
N TYR A 3 9.07 -7.14 -0.63
CA TYR A 3 9.08 -6.81 0.80
C TYR A 3 9.83 -7.86 1.64
N GLU A 4 9.68 -9.15 1.32
CA GLU A 4 10.41 -10.24 1.99
C GLU A 4 11.91 -10.18 1.71
N ALA A 5 12.31 -9.99 0.45
CA ALA A 5 13.72 -9.85 0.10
C ALA A 5 14.38 -8.66 0.82
N ALA A 6 13.62 -7.59 1.05
CA ALA A 6 14.10 -6.46 1.83
C ALA A 6 14.29 -6.81 3.32
N LYS A 7 13.38 -7.58 3.93
CA LYS A 7 13.52 -8.09 5.30
C LYS A 7 14.74 -9.00 5.44
N ASP A 8 14.92 -9.91 4.49
CA ASP A 8 16.07 -10.83 4.48
C ASP A 8 17.41 -10.06 4.42
N ALA A 9 17.39 -8.87 3.81
CA ALA A 9 18.53 -7.97 3.71
C ALA A 9 18.58 -6.87 4.81
N ASP A 10 17.67 -6.88 5.79
CA ASP A 10 17.54 -5.84 6.84
C ASP A 10 17.40 -4.40 6.26
N THR A 11 16.63 -4.29 5.17
CA THR A 11 16.39 -3.04 4.43
C THR A 11 14.91 -2.76 4.19
N GLU A 12 14.03 -3.49 4.89
CA GLU A 12 12.59 -3.31 4.80
C GLU A 12 12.15 -1.91 5.27
N PRO A 13 11.09 -1.37 4.69
CA PRO A 13 10.59 -0.07 5.09
C PRO A 13 9.87 -0.16 6.45
N LYS A 14 10.15 0.79 7.34
CA LYS A 14 9.56 0.86 8.69
C LYS A 14 8.19 1.54 8.67
N GLY A 15 7.23 0.90 8.00
CA GLY A 15 5.84 1.37 7.91
C GLY A 15 4.93 0.86 9.03
N ASN A 16 3.82 1.55 9.28
CA ASN A 16 2.77 1.11 10.18
C ASN A 16 1.56 0.60 9.38
N ALA A 17 1.28 -0.71 9.44
CA ALA A 17 0.14 -1.33 8.76
C ALA A 17 -1.25 -0.91 9.31
N ASN A 18 -1.28 -0.26 10.48
CA ASN A 18 -2.49 0.13 11.20
C ASN A 18 -2.53 1.64 11.49
N LYS A 19 -2.02 2.48 10.58
CA LYS A 19 -2.03 3.93 10.79
C LYS A 19 -3.47 4.43 10.88
N ALA A 20 -3.82 5.04 12.00
CA ALA A 20 -5.16 5.55 12.23
C ALA A 20 -5.43 6.86 11.47
N ILE A 21 -6.68 7.06 11.03
CA ILE A 21 -7.20 8.31 10.50
C ILE A 21 -8.70 8.45 10.83
N ALA A 22 -9.15 9.69 11.01
CA ALA A 22 -10.57 10.00 11.22
C ALA A 22 -11.30 10.28 9.89
N ASP A 23 -12.63 10.14 9.91
CA ASP A 23 -13.52 10.47 8.78
C ASP A 23 -13.17 9.82 7.44
N SER A 24 -12.66 8.58 7.47
CA SER A 24 -12.36 7.82 6.26
C SER A 24 -13.42 6.78 5.90
N LYS A 25 -14.35 6.46 6.81
CA LYS A 25 -15.28 5.33 6.69
C LYS A 25 -16.14 5.35 5.41
N GLU A 26 -16.52 6.54 4.94
CA GLU A 26 -17.38 6.72 3.77
C GLU A 26 -16.67 6.35 2.46
N PHE A 27 -15.35 6.11 2.45
CA PHE A 27 -14.64 5.68 1.24
C PHE A 27 -15.23 4.41 0.62
N GLY A 28 -15.84 3.54 1.44
CA GLY A 28 -16.50 2.32 1.00
C GLY A 28 -17.54 2.54 -0.09
N LYS A 29 -18.24 3.69 -0.08
CA LYS A 29 -19.25 4.05 -1.08
C LYS A 29 -18.68 4.21 -2.50
N LEU A 30 -17.36 4.38 -2.65
CA LEU A 30 -16.68 4.38 -3.95
C LEU A 30 -16.68 3.00 -4.62
N PHE A 31 -17.07 1.94 -3.90
CA PHE A 31 -17.21 0.58 -4.44
C PHE A 31 -18.65 0.28 -4.88
N GLY A 32 -19.59 1.21 -4.71
CA GLY A 32 -21.00 1.04 -5.04
C GLY A 32 -21.33 1.47 -6.46
N ASP A 33 -22.61 1.76 -6.70
CA ASP A 33 -23.07 2.39 -7.93
C ASP A 33 -22.90 3.92 -7.88
N THR A 34 -22.76 4.52 -9.06
CA THR A 34 -22.55 5.97 -9.26
C THR A 34 -23.53 6.87 -8.49
N GLY A 35 -24.77 6.42 -8.24
CA GLY A 35 -25.81 7.21 -7.57
C GLY A 35 -25.60 7.40 -6.07
N ASN A 36 -24.80 6.56 -5.40
CA ASN A 36 -24.65 6.56 -3.95
C ASN A 36 -23.35 7.22 -3.45
N VAL A 37 -22.54 7.73 -4.38
CA VAL A 37 -21.29 8.42 -4.07
C VAL A 37 -21.57 9.85 -3.60
N ASP A 38 -21.10 10.18 -2.40
CA ASP A 38 -21.24 11.51 -1.80
C ASP A 38 -19.89 12.22 -1.63
N ALA A 39 -19.92 13.49 -1.23
CA ALA A 39 -18.70 14.28 -1.05
C ALA A 39 -17.73 13.69 0.00
N LYS A 40 -18.25 12.94 0.98
CA LYS A 40 -17.44 12.30 2.02
C LYS A 40 -16.73 11.05 1.51
N SER A 41 -17.29 10.40 0.50
CA SER A 41 -16.74 9.18 -0.10
C SER A 41 -15.33 9.44 -0.66
N LEU A 42 -15.19 10.43 -1.55
CA LEU A 42 -13.90 10.80 -2.11
C LEU A 42 -12.98 11.49 -1.08
N SER A 43 -13.55 12.29 -0.18
CA SER A 43 -12.79 12.95 0.89
C SER A 43 -12.14 11.93 1.83
N GLY A 44 -12.86 10.88 2.22
CA GLY A 44 -12.35 9.80 3.07
C GLY A 44 -11.19 9.04 2.41
N ALA A 45 -11.34 8.68 1.13
CA ALA A 45 -10.26 8.06 0.35
C ALA A 45 -9.03 8.98 0.27
N ARG A 46 -9.22 10.27 -0.02
CA ARG A 46 -8.14 11.27 -0.06
C ARG A 46 -7.41 11.39 1.28
N LYS A 47 -8.14 11.52 2.38
CA LYS A 47 -7.57 11.63 3.72
C LYS A 47 -6.68 10.43 4.04
N ALA A 48 -7.16 9.21 3.78
CA ALA A 48 -6.38 8.00 3.97
C ALA A 48 -5.11 7.98 3.11
N VAL A 49 -5.23 8.30 1.81
CA VAL A 49 -4.09 8.35 0.89
C VAL A 49 -3.07 9.41 1.27
N ILE A 50 -3.50 10.58 1.77
CA ILE A 50 -2.60 11.64 2.23
C ILE A 50 -1.88 11.21 3.52
N ALA A 51 -2.60 10.62 4.48
CA ALA A 51 -2.06 10.21 5.78
C ALA A 51 -1.07 9.05 5.70
N ALA A 52 -1.28 8.10 4.77
CA ALA A 52 -0.40 6.95 4.59
C ALA A 52 0.87 7.32 3.79
N SER A 53 2.03 6.89 4.29
CA SER A 53 3.28 6.88 3.53
C SER A 53 3.37 5.66 2.61
N GLY A 54 4.34 5.64 1.68
CA GLY A 54 4.62 4.46 0.87
C GLY A 54 5.01 3.24 1.73
N ALA A 55 5.77 3.46 2.80
CA ALA A 55 6.13 2.43 3.78
C ALA A 55 4.89 1.87 4.49
N ASP A 56 3.97 2.74 4.95
CA ASP A 56 2.71 2.32 5.58
C ASP A 56 1.85 1.47 4.63
N ILE A 57 1.78 1.87 3.36
CA ILE A 57 1.07 1.15 2.31
C ILE A 57 1.65 -0.26 2.13
N LEU A 58 2.98 -0.37 1.96
CA LEU A 58 3.62 -1.67 1.77
C LEU A 58 3.48 -2.57 3.00
N ALA A 59 3.58 -2.01 4.21
CA ALA A 59 3.33 -2.76 5.45
C ALA A 59 1.89 -3.31 5.53
N ALA A 60 0.89 -2.55 5.08
CA ALA A 60 -0.50 -3.02 5.04
C ALA A 60 -0.76 -4.06 3.94
N ILE A 61 -0.09 -3.96 2.78
CA ILE A 61 -0.12 -5.01 1.74
C ILE A 61 0.48 -6.30 2.29
N GLU A 62 1.61 -6.21 3.00
CA GLU A 62 2.27 -7.34 3.64
C GLU A 62 1.36 -8.04 4.65
N ALA A 63 0.70 -7.27 5.51
CA ALA A 63 -0.22 -7.79 6.51
C ALA A 63 -1.47 -8.47 5.92
N ALA A 64 -1.80 -8.22 4.64
CA ALA A 64 -2.98 -8.77 3.97
C ALA A 64 -2.75 -10.15 3.32
N LYS A 65 -1.52 -10.69 3.34
CA LYS A 65 -1.13 -11.92 2.62
C LYS A 65 -1.86 -13.20 3.05
N ASP A 66 -2.58 -13.19 4.15
CA ASP A 66 -3.16 -14.40 4.76
C ASP A 66 -4.70 -14.49 4.59
N THR A 67 -5.19 -14.40 3.34
CA THR A 67 -6.63 -14.35 3.06
C THR A 67 -7.06 -15.47 2.11
N SER A 68 -7.46 -16.62 2.69
CA SER A 68 -8.03 -17.76 1.96
C SER A 68 -9.47 -17.54 1.48
N LYS A 69 -10.09 -16.41 1.82
CA LYS A 69 -11.47 -16.06 1.43
C LYS A 69 -11.58 -14.57 1.15
N GLN A 70 -12.08 -14.23 -0.04
CA GLN A 70 -12.42 -12.86 -0.39
C GLN A 70 -13.63 -12.40 0.43
N ALA A 71 -13.59 -11.19 0.98
CA ALA A 71 -14.71 -10.59 1.72
C ALA A 71 -16.00 -10.41 0.90
N GLY A 72 -15.91 -10.38 -0.44
CA GLY A 72 -17.04 -10.10 -1.31
C GLY A 72 -17.36 -8.61 -1.39
N ASN A 73 -18.02 -8.04 -0.37
CA ASN A 73 -18.42 -6.62 -0.32
C ASN A 73 -17.45 -5.78 0.52
N ILE A 74 -17.42 -4.45 0.33
CA ILE A 74 -16.51 -3.57 1.08
C ILE A 74 -16.83 -3.50 2.59
N SER A 75 -18.10 -3.67 2.97
CA SER A 75 -18.54 -3.71 4.37
C SER A 75 -18.07 -4.96 5.10
N ALA A 76 -17.56 -5.97 4.38
CA ALA A 76 -16.96 -7.16 4.98
C ALA A 76 -15.42 -7.14 4.90
N ALA A 77 -14.82 -6.13 4.26
CA ALA A 77 -13.38 -6.09 4.01
C ALA A 77 -12.59 -5.82 5.31
N LYS A 78 -11.59 -6.66 5.60
CA LYS A 78 -10.80 -6.55 6.84
C LYS A 78 -9.37 -6.10 6.64
N ASN A 79 -8.91 -6.06 5.40
CA ASN A 79 -7.53 -5.76 5.03
C ASN A 79 -7.46 -5.16 3.62
N ALA A 80 -6.24 -4.80 3.21
CA ALA A 80 -5.98 -4.20 1.90
C ALA A 80 -6.38 -5.10 0.72
N TYR A 81 -6.18 -6.42 0.82
CA TYR A 81 -6.54 -7.36 -0.24
C TYR A 81 -8.06 -7.40 -0.44
N ASP A 82 -8.82 -7.54 0.65
CA ASP A 82 -10.28 -7.52 0.61
C ASP A 82 -10.83 -6.24 -0.02
N ILE A 83 -10.24 -5.09 0.30
CA ILE A 83 -10.59 -3.80 -0.32
C ILE A 83 -10.34 -3.85 -1.83
N ALA A 84 -9.19 -4.38 -2.26
CA ALA A 84 -8.83 -4.41 -3.67
C ALA A 84 -9.78 -5.29 -4.51
N VAL A 85 -10.21 -6.42 -3.96
CA VAL A 85 -11.06 -7.40 -4.65
C VAL A 85 -12.55 -7.23 -4.38
N ALA A 86 -12.94 -6.24 -3.56
CA ALA A 86 -14.34 -5.96 -3.27
C ALA A 86 -15.15 -5.75 -4.56
N THR A 87 -16.29 -6.44 -4.63
CA THR A 87 -17.15 -6.54 -5.81
C THR A 87 -18.12 -5.37 -5.88
N LYS A 88 -18.89 -5.12 -4.81
CA LYS A 88 -19.71 -3.92 -4.64
C LYS A 88 -20.03 -3.63 -3.18
N ASP A 89 -20.35 -2.37 -2.89
CA ASP A 89 -21.09 -1.98 -1.69
C ASP A 89 -21.48 -0.49 -1.77
N ASP A 90 -22.67 -0.14 -1.31
CA ASP A 90 -23.13 1.25 -1.20
C ASP A 90 -23.08 1.80 0.24
N THR A 91 -22.40 1.08 1.13
CA THR A 91 -22.29 1.42 2.55
C THR A 91 -20.89 1.89 2.96
N ASN A 92 -20.76 2.26 4.24
CA ASN A 92 -19.47 2.59 4.83
C ASN A 92 -18.61 1.33 4.94
N ALA A 93 -17.29 1.53 4.99
CA ALA A 93 -16.33 0.45 5.17
C ALA A 93 -16.46 -0.25 6.54
N HIS A 94 -16.03 -1.51 6.60
CA HIS A 94 -16.03 -2.33 7.82
C HIS A 94 -15.24 -1.69 8.98
N ASP A 95 -15.58 -2.07 10.21
CA ASP A 95 -14.99 -1.53 11.43
C ASP A 95 -13.47 -1.73 11.54
N ASP A 96 -12.95 -2.82 10.97
CA ASP A 96 -11.50 -3.11 10.94
C ASP A 96 -10.71 -2.14 10.06
N ILE A 97 -11.35 -1.56 9.03
CA ILE A 97 -10.66 -0.74 8.03
C ILE A 97 -11.12 0.72 8.02
N LYS A 98 -12.28 1.04 8.58
CA LYS A 98 -12.93 2.36 8.45
C LYS A 98 -12.10 3.53 8.95
N THR A 99 -11.12 3.28 9.82
CA THR A 99 -10.15 4.27 10.36
C THR A 99 -8.70 3.88 10.10
N ASN A 100 -8.42 2.87 9.27
CA ASN A 100 -7.06 2.42 8.98
C ASN A 100 -6.57 3.03 7.65
N ALA A 101 -5.86 4.15 7.72
CA ALA A 101 -5.32 4.84 6.55
C ALA A 101 -4.44 3.93 5.70
N SER A 102 -3.60 3.11 6.33
CA SER A 102 -2.67 2.22 5.66
C SER A 102 -3.41 1.16 4.84
N ALA A 103 -4.37 0.46 5.46
CA ALA A 103 -5.17 -0.55 4.78
C ALA A 103 -6.02 0.04 3.64
N ILE A 104 -6.64 1.20 3.88
CA ILE A 104 -7.42 1.91 2.84
C ILE A 104 -6.52 2.28 1.67
N ALA A 105 -5.40 2.97 1.91
CA ALA A 105 -4.49 3.39 0.86
C ALA A 105 -3.89 2.19 0.11
N ALA A 106 -3.49 1.14 0.83
CA ALA A 106 -3.00 -0.10 0.24
C ALA A 106 -4.05 -0.78 -0.65
N GLY A 107 -5.28 -0.92 -0.17
CA GLY A 107 -6.36 -1.51 -0.96
C GLY A 107 -6.71 -0.68 -2.20
N LEU A 108 -6.70 0.64 -2.09
CA LEU A 108 -6.89 1.53 -3.23
C LEU A 108 -5.74 1.44 -4.25
N ALA A 109 -4.50 1.30 -3.80
CA ALA A 109 -3.36 1.09 -4.68
C ALA A 109 -3.46 -0.23 -5.43
N LEU A 110 -3.75 -1.32 -4.72
CA LEU A 110 -3.96 -2.64 -5.33
C LEU A 110 -5.14 -2.61 -6.31
N ARG A 111 -6.24 -1.97 -5.95
CA ARG A 111 -7.39 -1.75 -6.85
C ARG A 111 -6.95 -1.00 -8.10
N ALA A 112 -6.26 0.12 -7.97
CA ALA A 112 -5.81 0.92 -9.11
C ALA A 112 -4.86 0.18 -10.06
N MET A 113 -4.05 -0.74 -9.53
CA MET A 113 -3.13 -1.56 -10.32
C MET A 113 -3.78 -2.83 -10.89
N ALA A 114 -4.94 -3.23 -10.38
CA ALA A 114 -5.67 -4.39 -10.90
C ALA A 114 -6.29 -4.09 -12.26
N LYS A 115 -6.26 -5.08 -13.17
CA LYS A 115 -6.72 -4.94 -14.56
C LYS A 115 -8.12 -4.32 -14.70
N ASP A 116 -9.07 -4.82 -13.89
CA ASP A 116 -10.47 -4.38 -13.91
C ASP A 116 -10.83 -3.50 -12.71
N GLY A 117 -9.80 -3.00 -12.02
CA GLY A 117 -9.97 -2.22 -10.80
C GLY A 117 -10.43 -0.81 -11.08
N LYS A 118 -11.67 -0.51 -10.70
CA LYS A 118 -12.29 0.81 -10.82
C LYS A 118 -13.08 1.16 -9.57
N LEU A 119 -13.35 2.46 -9.43
CA LEU A 119 -14.23 3.03 -8.42
C LEU A 119 -15.38 3.77 -9.10
N ALA A 120 -16.49 3.91 -8.39
CA ALA A 120 -17.63 4.70 -8.80
C ALA A 120 -17.30 6.19 -8.88
N THR A 121 -17.90 6.87 -9.86
CA THR A 121 -17.65 8.29 -10.14
C THR A 121 -18.96 9.01 -10.37
N VAL A 122 -19.17 10.16 -9.73
CA VAL A 122 -20.32 11.04 -9.96
C VAL A 122 -19.86 12.48 -10.13
N ALA A 123 -20.40 13.21 -11.12
CA ALA A 123 -19.91 14.51 -11.52
C ALA A 123 -19.83 15.54 -10.37
N THR A 124 -20.77 15.49 -9.43
CA THR A 124 -20.90 16.47 -8.33
C THR A 124 -19.99 16.21 -7.13
N HIS A 125 -19.63 14.96 -6.87
CA HIS A 125 -19.00 14.57 -5.60
C HIS A 125 -17.73 13.73 -5.76
N ALA A 126 -17.64 12.95 -6.83
CA ALA A 126 -16.48 12.15 -7.16
C ALA A 126 -16.25 12.14 -8.68
N PRO A 127 -15.94 13.31 -9.28
CA PRO A 127 -15.71 13.38 -10.71
C PRO A 127 -14.53 12.48 -11.09
N GLY A 128 -14.58 11.86 -12.27
CA GLY A 128 -13.61 10.83 -12.67
C GLY A 128 -12.15 11.28 -12.56
N GLN A 129 -11.86 12.54 -12.91
CA GLN A 129 -10.52 13.13 -12.78
C GLN A 129 -10.05 13.18 -11.32
N ALA A 130 -10.98 13.49 -10.41
CA ALA A 130 -10.72 13.62 -8.99
C ALA A 130 -10.50 12.26 -8.30
N VAL A 131 -11.21 11.22 -8.74
CA VAL A 131 -10.97 9.83 -8.35
C VAL A 131 -9.63 9.33 -8.89
N ASN A 132 -9.38 9.54 -10.19
CA ASN A 132 -8.12 9.14 -10.82
C ASN A 132 -6.90 9.80 -10.17
N ALA A 133 -6.99 11.07 -9.77
CA ALA A 133 -5.90 11.74 -9.05
C ALA A 133 -5.54 11.05 -7.72
N VAL A 134 -6.54 10.53 -6.99
CA VAL A 134 -6.31 9.77 -5.75
C VAL A 134 -5.63 8.44 -6.04
N LEU A 135 -6.14 7.71 -7.05
CA LEU A 135 -5.59 6.41 -7.45
C LEU A 135 -4.15 6.55 -7.98
N ILE A 136 -3.89 7.53 -8.85
CA ILE A 136 -2.54 7.83 -9.34
C ILE A 136 -1.61 8.22 -8.19
N GLY A 137 -2.08 9.06 -7.26
CA GLY A 137 -1.29 9.48 -6.11
C GLY A 137 -0.86 8.32 -5.22
N VAL A 138 -1.79 7.39 -4.93
CA VAL A 138 -1.47 6.24 -4.07
C VAL A 138 -0.60 5.20 -4.78
N VAL A 139 -0.81 4.98 -6.09
CA VAL A 139 0.08 4.13 -6.90
C VAL A 139 1.48 4.73 -6.96
N GLY A 140 1.60 6.04 -7.18
CA GLY A 140 2.88 6.76 -7.18
C GLY A 140 3.64 6.61 -5.85
N LYS A 141 2.95 6.75 -4.71
CA LYS A 141 3.54 6.51 -3.39
C LYS A 141 4.04 5.07 -3.23
N THR A 142 3.24 4.09 -3.68
CA THR A 142 3.56 2.67 -3.57
C THR A 142 4.79 2.31 -4.41
N VAL A 143 4.81 2.72 -5.68
CA VAL A 143 5.90 2.45 -6.61
C VAL A 143 7.18 3.16 -6.17
N ASN A 144 7.09 4.41 -5.70
CA ASN A 144 8.26 5.15 -5.19
C ASN A 144 8.89 4.45 -3.98
N GLU A 145 8.10 3.89 -3.07
CA GLU A 145 8.67 3.13 -1.95
C GLU A 145 9.29 1.80 -2.41
N ILE A 146 8.67 1.09 -3.37
CA ILE A 146 9.27 -0.12 -3.96
C ILE A 146 10.65 0.22 -4.56
N VAL A 147 10.76 1.32 -5.30
CA VAL A 147 12.04 1.76 -5.88
C VAL A 147 13.05 2.11 -4.77
N SER A 148 12.61 2.79 -3.71
CA SER A 148 13.47 3.09 -2.55
C SER A 148 13.97 1.83 -1.85
N ILE A 149 13.12 0.82 -1.68
CA ILE A 149 13.52 -0.48 -1.12
C ILE A 149 14.60 -1.12 -1.97
N VAL A 150 14.35 -1.26 -3.28
CA VAL A 150 15.32 -1.87 -4.20
C VAL A 150 16.67 -1.14 -4.13
N ARG A 151 16.68 0.19 -4.06
CA ARG A 151 17.91 0.97 -3.89
C ARG A 151 18.62 0.67 -2.58
N ARG A 152 17.91 0.73 -1.44
CA ARG A 152 18.51 0.44 -0.11
C ARG A 152 19.09 -0.96 -0.05
N THR A 153 18.37 -1.96 -0.57
CA THR A 153 18.83 -3.36 -0.62
C THR A 153 20.08 -3.48 -1.49
N VAL A 154 20.09 -2.90 -2.70
CA VAL A 154 21.25 -2.93 -3.59
C VAL A 154 22.45 -2.20 -2.97
N ASP A 155 22.24 -1.02 -2.39
CA ASP A 155 23.30 -0.22 -1.75
C ASP A 155 23.92 -0.98 -0.56
N LYS A 156 23.10 -1.66 0.24
CA LYS A 156 23.56 -2.52 1.35
C LYS A 156 24.42 -3.68 0.83
N CYS A 157 23.94 -4.40 -0.19
CA CYS A 157 24.69 -5.48 -0.80
C CYS A 157 26.03 -5.01 -1.38
N LEU A 158 26.05 -3.87 -2.08
CA LEU A 158 27.28 -3.31 -2.63
C LEU A 158 28.27 -2.90 -1.52
N LYS A 159 27.75 -2.35 -0.41
CA LYS A 159 28.57 -2.02 0.75
C LYS A 159 29.17 -3.28 1.42
N ASP A 160 28.39 -4.35 1.54
CA ASP A 160 28.87 -5.60 2.13
C ASP A 160 29.98 -6.24 1.27
N VAL A 161 29.86 -6.14 -0.06
CA VAL A 161 30.92 -6.58 -0.99
C VAL A 161 32.18 -5.71 -0.85
N ASP A 162 32.03 -4.39 -0.76
CA ASP A 162 33.16 -3.47 -0.59
C ASP A 162 33.90 -3.69 0.74
N ASP A 163 33.17 -3.92 1.84
CA ASP A 163 33.75 -4.19 3.15
C ASP A 163 34.49 -5.54 3.16
N CYS A 164 33.94 -6.57 2.52
CA CYS A 164 34.60 -7.87 2.34
C CYS A 164 35.93 -7.76 1.55
N ILE A 165 35.95 -7.02 0.44
CA ILE A 165 37.16 -6.81 -0.36
C ILE A 165 38.27 -6.12 0.46
N LYS A 166 37.92 -5.18 1.34
CA LYS A 166 38.88 -4.49 2.21
C LYS A 166 39.47 -5.41 3.27
N GLU A 167 38.64 -6.27 3.88
CA GLU A 167 39.12 -7.26 4.84
C GLU A 167 40.16 -8.19 4.20
N ASP A 168 39.86 -8.75 3.03
CA ASP A 168 40.78 -9.64 2.30
C ASP A 168 42.08 -8.95 1.90
N SER A 169 42.02 -7.71 1.40
CA SER A 169 43.21 -6.94 1.01
C SER A 169 44.07 -6.47 2.18
N SER A 170 43.51 -6.41 3.40
CA SER A 170 44.26 -6.16 4.63
C SER A 170 44.89 -7.43 5.24
N SER A 171 44.38 -8.60 4.88
CA SER A 171 44.94 -9.90 5.26
C SER A 171 46.17 -10.22 4.40
N VAL A 172 47.33 -9.69 4.79
CA VAL A 172 48.62 -10.11 4.22
C VAL A 172 48.72 -11.63 4.38
N VAL A 173 48.74 -12.35 3.25
CA VAL A 173 49.06 -13.77 3.19
C VAL A 173 50.43 -13.94 3.84
N LYS A 174 50.50 -14.48 5.06
CA LYS A 174 51.78 -14.84 5.67
C LYS A 174 52.43 -15.89 4.77
N PRO A 175 53.65 -15.66 4.24
CA PRO A 175 54.35 -16.70 3.52
C PRO A 175 54.60 -17.83 4.50
N THR A 176 54.02 -19.00 4.23
CA THR A 176 54.40 -20.25 4.89
C THR A 176 55.83 -20.58 4.47
N ASN A 177 56.77 -20.37 5.40
CA ASN A 177 58.16 -20.85 5.29
C ASN A 177 58.22 -22.37 5.19
#